data_AF-A0A067EHI9-F1
#
_entry.id   AF-A0A067EHI9-F1
#
_cell.length_a   1.000
_cell.length_b   1.000
_cell.length_c   1.000
_cell.angle_alpha   90.00
_cell.angle_beta   90.00
_cell.angle_gamma   90.00
#
_symmetry.space_group_name_H-M   'P 1'
#
loop_
_entity.id
_entity.type
_entity.pdbx_description
1 polymer ?
#
loop_
_entity_poly.entity_id
_entity_poly.type
_entity_poly.pdbx_seq_one_letter_code
_entity_poly.pdbx_strand_id
1 'polypeptide(L)'
;PWKLPLIGNLHQLAGSLPHHRLRDLTNKYGPLMLLQLGQVPAIIVSSPQVAKEVMKTHDVVFASRPHFPPAQIISYNYRDIVFSPYGDSWKQLRKICVSELLSAKRVQSFQSIREKSKIYSLMYGITSRAAFGNRSRDQEAFASVRGEITKLMSGFNIADMFPSVGLLQWLTGYKSQVEKLHQEADRIVKNIINEHKKRKATLKICKIGDDEDLVDVLLKI
;
A
#
# COMPACT_ATOMS: atom_id res chain seq x y z
N PRO A 1 -15.09 9.74 -24.26
CA PRO A 1 -14.86 11.16 -23.86
C PRO A 1 -13.83 11.83 -24.78
N TRP A 2 -14.03 13.09 -25.17
CA TRP A 2 -13.13 13.78 -26.12
C TRP A 2 -11.75 14.07 -25.50
N LYS A 3 -10.71 14.00 -26.33
CA LYS A 3 -9.30 14.05 -25.93
C LYS A 3 -8.62 15.31 -26.49
N LEU A 4 -7.83 15.98 -25.67
CA LEU A 4 -6.92 17.03 -26.11
C LEU A 4 -5.58 16.42 -26.58
N PRO A 5 -4.86 17.08 -27.50
CA PRO A 5 -3.48 16.72 -27.82
C PRO A 5 -2.61 16.72 -26.56
N LEU A 6 -1.65 15.79 -26.51
CA LEU A 6 -0.66 15.59 -25.42
C LEU A 6 -1.24 15.15 -24.07
N ILE A 7 -2.27 15.82 -23.55
CA ILE A 7 -2.81 15.57 -22.20
C ILE A 7 -4.01 14.63 -22.17
N GLY A 8 -4.60 14.31 -23.32
CA GLY A 8 -5.76 13.43 -23.41
C GLY A 8 -6.97 13.97 -22.64
N ASN A 9 -7.48 13.18 -21.71
CA ASN A 9 -8.65 13.45 -20.86
C ASN A 9 -8.28 14.07 -19.50
N LEU A 10 -7.00 14.38 -19.23
CA LEU A 10 -6.57 14.95 -17.93
C LEU A 10 -7.33 16.25 -17.58
N HIS A 11 -7.59 17.09 -18.57
CA HIS A 11 -8.35 18.33 -18.41
C HIS A 11 -9.77 18.11 -17.84
N GLN A 12 -10.34 16.93 -18.04
CA GLN A 12 -11.68 16.60 -17.54
C GLN A 12 -11.66 16.23 -16.04
N LEU A 13 -10.48 15.91 -15.49
CA LEU A 13 -10.30 15.51 -14.09
C LEU A 13 -9.86 16.67 -13.18
N ALA A 14 -9.64 17.87 -13.73
CA ALA A 14 -9.25 19.04 -12.96
C ALA A 14 -10.41 19.64 -12.16
N GLY A 15 -10.08 20.36 -11.07
CA GLY A 15 -10.99 21.17 -10.27
C GLY A 15 -11.57 20.49 -9.03
N SER A 16 -12.11 19.27 -9.15
CA SER A 16 -12.61 18.48 -8.01
C SER A 16 -11.88 17.16 -7.87
N LEU A 17 -12.20 16.37 -6.83
CA LEU A 17 -11.56 15.07 -6.61
C LEU A 17 -11.71 14.17 -7.86
N PRO A 18 -10.64 13.51 -8.33
CA PRO A 18 -10.68 12.77 -9.59
C PRO A 18 -11.80 11.72 -9.66
N HIS A 19 -12.08 11.02 -8.56
CA HIS A 19 -13.15 10.01 -8.51
C HIS A 19 -14.56 10.60 -8.65
N HIS A 20 -14.79 11.86 -8.24
CA HIS A 20 -16.05 12.56 -8.52
C HIS A 20 -16.19 12.88 -10.01
N ARG A 21 -15.12 13.40 -10.63
CA ARG A 21 -15.09 13.69 -12.08
C ARG A 21 -15.29 12.42 -12.90
N LEU A 22 -14.68 11.32 -12.49
CA LEU A 22 -14.87 10.01 -13.12
C LEU A 22 -16.33 9.58 -13.04
N ARG A 23 -16.99 9.70 -11.88
CA ARG A 23 -18.43 9.42 -11.75
C ARG A 23 -19.29 10.28 -12.68
N ASP A 24 -19.03 11.57 -12.76
CA ASP A 24 -19.80 12.48 -13.62
C ASP A 24 -19.60 12.15 -15.11
N LEU A 25 -18.38 11.78 -15.50
CA LEU A 25 -18.08 11.27 -16.85
C LEU A 25 -18.81 9.95 -17.12
N THR A 26 -18.84 9.03 -16.15
CA THR A 26 -19.59 7.77 -16.26
C THR A 26 -21.08 8.03 -16.48
N ASN A 27 -21.67 8.98 -15.77
CA ASN A 27 -23.09 9.35 -15.97
C ASN A 27 -23.38 9.87 -17.38
N LYS A 28 -22.39 10.47 -18.04
CA LYS A 28 -22.52 11.03 -19.40
C LYS A 28 -22.19 10.04 -20.51
N TYR A 29 -21.19 9.19 -20.31
CA TYR A 29 -20.61 8.34 -21.37
C TYR A 29 -20.85 6.84 -21.16
N GLY A 30 -21.40 6.44 -20.01
CA GLY A 30 -21.71 5.06 -19.67
C GLY A 30 -20.74 4.43 -18.66
N PRO A 31 -21.09 3.24 -18.14
CA PRO A 31 -20.40 2.55 -17.03
C PRO A 31 -19.02 1.96 -17.38
N LEU A 32 -18.67 1.93 -18.66
CA LEU A 32 -17.39 1.43 -19.15
C LEU A 32 -16.85 2.41 -20.20
N MET A 33 -15.72 3.05 -19.90
CA MET A 33 -15.15 4.04 -20.80
C MET A 33 -13.63 4.01 -20.80
N LEU A 34 -13.03 4.27 -21.96
CA LEU A 34 -11.59 4.45 -22.11
C LEU A 34 -11.25 5.94 -21.99
N LEU A 35 -10.38 6.26 -21.04
CA LEU A 35 -9.73 7.56 -20.89
C LEU A 35 -8.26 7.45 -21.28
N GLN A 36 -7.72 8.55 -21.79
CA GLN A 36 -6.30 8.74 -22.04
C GLN A 36 -5.77 9.73 -21.01
N LEU A 37 -4.97 9.29 -20.05
CA LEU A 37 -4.39 10.14 -19.01
C LEU A 37 -2.94 10.47 -19.40
N GLY A 38 -2.75 11.58 -20.12
CA GLY A 38 -1.47 11.87 -20.76
C GLY A 38 -1.10 10.76 -21.75
N GLN A 39 -0.04 10.02 -21.47
CA GLN A 39 0.45 8.89 -22.26
C GLN A 39 -0.09 7.52 -21.78
N VAL A 40 -0.83 7.49 -20.68
CA VAL A 40 -1.33 6.25 -20.06
C VAL A 40 -2.80 6.01 -20.43
N PRO A 41 -3.15 4.92 -21.12
CA PRO A 41 -4.54 4.54 -21.33
C PRO A 41 -5.14 3.94 -20.04
N ALA A 42 -6.36 4.35 -19.69
CA ALA A 42 -7.07 3.88 -18.50
C ALA A 42 -8.51 3.50 -18.83
N ILE A 43 -8.88 2.25 -18.56
CA ILE A 43 -10.26 1.78 -18.63
C ILE A 43 -10.92 2.08 -17.29
N ILE A 44 -12.01 2.85 -17.32
CA ILE A 44 -12.82 3.16 -16.15
C ILE A 44 -14.01 2.22 -16.13
N VAL A 45 -14.13 1.48 -15.02
CA VAL A 45 -15.20 0.53 -14.75
C VAL A 45 -16.05 1.09 -13.62
N SER A 46 -17.36 1.23 -13.86
CA SER A 46 -18.26 1.90 -12.92
C SER A 46 -19.66 1.27 -12.89
N SER A 47 -19.77 -0.03 -13.21
CA SER A 47 -20.97 -0.82 -12.91
C SER A 47 -20.62 -2.13 -12.20
N PRO A 48 -21.51 -2.64 -11.32
CA PRO A 48 -21.32 -3.92 -10.66
C PRO A 48 -21.13 -5.08 -11.63
N GLN A 49 -21.85 -5.08 -12.75
CA GLN A 49 -21.79 -6.13 -13.77
C GLN A 49 -20.40 -6.19 -14.41
N VAL A 50 -19.86 -5.05 -14.86
CA VAL A 50 -18.53 -5.00 -15.49
C VAL A 50 -17.42 -5.19 -14.46
N ALA A 51 -17.59 -4.69 -13.23
CA ALA A 51 -16.66 -4.96 -12.14
C ALA A 51 -16.57 -6.45 -11.81
N LYS A 52 -17.69 -7.19 -11.86
CA LYS A 52 -17.69 -8.64 -11.71
C LYS A 52 -16.90 -9.33 -12.83
N GLU A 53 -17.05 -8.89 -14.07
CA GLU A 53 -16.28 -9.44 -15.19
C GLU A 53 -14.77 -9.23 -15.01
N VAL A 54 -14.35 -8.06 -14.54
CA VAL A 54 -12.93 -7.72 -14.35
C VAL A 54 -12.34 -8.37 -13.09
N MET A 55 -13.08 -8.39 -11.99
CA MET A 55 -12.57 -8.82 -10.67
C MET A 55 -12.84 -10.28 -10.34
N LYS A 56 -13.65 -11.00 -11.14
CA LYS A 56 -13.93 -12.43 -10.95
C LYS A 56 -13.75 -13.25 -12.21
N THR A 57 -14.46 -12.92 -13.29
CA THR A 57 -14.44 -13.75 -14.51
C THR A 57 -13.07 -13.76 -15.18
N HIS A 58 -12.41 -12.60 -15.24
CA HIS A 58 -11.12 -12.40 -15.89
C HIS A 58 -10.06 -11.87 -14.89
N ASP A 59 -10.20 -12.24 -13.61
CA ASP A 59 -9.42 -11.67 -12.51
C ASP A 59 -7.90 -11.80 -12.68
N VAL A 60 -7.42 -12.94 -13.19
CA VAL A 60 -5.99 -13.18 -13.46
C VAL A 60 -5.44 -12.23 -14.54
N VAL A 61 -6.22 -11.93 -15.58
CA VAL A 61 -5.80 -11.03 -16.67
C VAL A 61 -5.60 -9.61 -16.14
N PHE A 62 -6.45 -9.18 -15.21
CA PHE A 62 -6.39 -7.86 -14.58
C PHE A 62 -5.64 -7.84 -13.24
N ALA A 63 -4.99 -8.95 -12.86
CA ALA A 63 -4.34 -9.06 -11.56
C ALA A 63 -3.03 -8.25 -11.47
N SER A 64 -2.39 -7.98 -12.61
CA SER A 64 -1.13 -7.23 -12.68
C SER A 64 -1.30 -5.77 -12.27
N ARG A 65 -0.31 -5.23 -11.56
CA ARG A 65 -0.28 -3.83 -11.13
C ARG A 65 0.40 -2.95 -12.18
N PRO A 66 -0.15 -1.78 -12.52
CA PRO A 66 0.54 -0.81 -13.37
C PRO A 66 1.90 -0.41 -12.78
N HIS A 67 2.87 -0.14 -13.65
CA HIS A 67 4.18 0.35 -13.22
C HIS A 67 4.04 1.73 -12.56
N PHE A 68 4.44 1.82 -11.30
CA PHE A 68 4.41 3.04 -10.50
C PHE A 68 5.81 3.24 -9.89
N PRO A 69 6.64 4.17 -10.43
CA PRO A 69 8.04 4.30 -10.03
C PRO A 69 8.30 4.53 -8.52
N PRO A 70 7.50 5.33 -7.80
CA PRO A 70 7.66 5.49 -6.34
C PRO A 70 7.48 4.19 -5.59
N ALA A 71 6.55 3.35 -6.04
CA ALA A 71 6.38 2.03 -5.46
C ALA A 71 7.64 1.20 -5.62
N GLN A 72 8.42 1.31 -6.70
CA GLN A 72 9.67 0.56 -6.85
C GLN A 72 10.63 0.79 -5.67
N ILE A 73 10.74 2.03 -5.20
CA ILE A 73 11.64 2.39 -4.11
C ILE A 73 11.05 1.91 -2.77
N ILE A 74 9.79 2.23 -2.49
CA ILE A 74 9.16 1.96 -1.20
C ILE A 74 8.92 0.45 -0.98
N SER A 75 8.66 -0.29 -2.05
CA SER A 75 8.30 -1.73 -2.03
C SER A 75 9.47 -2.68 -2.25
N TYR A 76 10.72 -2.21 -2.12
CA TYR A 76 11.92 -3.02 -2.36
C TYR A 76 11.92 -3.67 -3.76
N ASN A 77 11.74 -2.85 -4.79
CA ASN A 77 11.65 -3.27 -6.19
C ASN A 77 10.45 -4.19 -6.46
N TYR A 78 9.25 -3.77 -6.03
CA TYR A 78 7.98 -4.48 -6.24
C TYR A 78 7.93 -5.86 -5.58
N ARG A 79 8.48 -5.99 -4.38
CA ARG A 79 8.52 -7.25 -3.63
C ARG A 79 7.53 -7.31 -2.47
N ASP A 80 6.67 -6.29 -2.33
CA ASP A 80 5.60 -6.28 -1.34
C ASP A 80 4.28 -6.89 -1.87
N ILE A 81 3.28 -7.03 -0.99
CA ILE A 81 1.98 -7.63 -1.33
C ILE A 81 1.05 -6.70 -2.14
N VAL A 82 1.30 -5.40 -2.13
CA VAL A 82 0.46 -4.34 -2.72
C VAL A 82 0.80 -4.11 -4.19
N PHE A 83 2.09 -3.99 -4.50
CA PHE A 83 2.62 -3.58 -5.80
C PHE A 83 3.37 -4.69 -6.57
N SER A 84 3.65 -5.84 -5.96
CA SER A 84 4.24 -6.96 -6.70
C SER A 84 3.37 -7.37 -7.89
N PRO A 85 3.97 -7.63 -9.07
CA PRO A 85 3.28 -8.27 -10.17
C PRO A 85 2.66 -9.60 -9.73
N TYR A 86 1.55 -9.97 -10.36
CA TYR A 86 0.94 -11.26 -10.12
C TYR A 86 1.86 -12.37 -10.63
N GLY A 87 2.08 -13.38 -9.78
CA GLY A 87 3.01 -14.47 -10.05
C GLY A 87 3.19 -15.34 -8.81
N ASP A 88 4.06 -16.34 -8.89
CA ASP A 88 4.19 -17.33 -7.81
C ASP A 88 4.74 -16.73 -6.51
N SER A 89 5.68 -15.78 -6.60
CA SER A 89 6.17 -15.04 -5.43
C SER A 89 5.05 -14.27 -4.72
N TRP A 90 4.17 -13.59 -5.47
CA TRP A 90 3.03 -12.90 -4.88
C TRP A 90 2.02 -13.88 -4.27
N LYS A 91 1.73 -15.01 -4.94
CA LYS A 91 0.83 -16.05 -4.41
C LYS A 91 1.37 -16.62 -3.09
N GLN A 92 2.68 -16.86 -3.00
CA GLN A 92 3.33 -17.34 -1.79
C GLN A 92 3.24 -16.29 -0.67
N LEU A 93 3.56 -15.04 -0.94
CA LEU A 93 3.45 -13.96 0.04
C LEU A 93 2.01 -13.79 0.53
N ARG A 94 1.03 -13.82 -0.39
CA ARG A 94 -0.40 -13.79 -0.06
C ARG A 94 -0.79 -14.96 0.83
N LYS A 95 -0.31 -16.19 0.53
CA LYS A 95 -0.57 -17.37 1.33
C LYS A 95 -0.07 -17.18 2.77
N ILE A 96 1.18 -16.71 2.94
CA ILE A 96 1.76 -16.41 4.26
C ILE A 96 0.91 -15.36 5.00
N CYS A 97 0.53 -14.26 4.34
CA CYS A 97 -0.28 -13.24 4.98
C CYS A 97 -1.63 -13.78 5.46
N VAL A 98 -2.32 -14.59 4.64
CA VAL A 98 -3.64 -15.14 4.98
C VAL A 98 -3.55 -16.25 6.03
N SER A 99 -2.56 -17.14 5.96
CA SER A 99 -2.45 -18.28 6.88
C SER A 99 -1.83 -17.89 8.23
N GLU A 100 -0.82 -17.02 8.23
CA GLU A 100 -0.03 -16.74 9.44
C GLU A 100 -0.44 -15.44 10.13
N LEU A 101 -0.68 -14.38 9.35
CA LEU A 101 -0.89 -13.03 9.89
C LEU A 101 -2.37 -12.68 10.07
N LEU A 102 -3.23 -13.15 9.16
CA LEU A 102 -4.65 -12.80 9.09
C LEU A 102 -5.59 -13.99 9.33
N SER A 103 -5.09 -15.10 9.86
CA SER A 103 -5.93 -16.24 10.23
C SER A 103 -6.88 -15.91 11.37
N ALA A 104 -8.02 -16.60 11.46
CA ALA A 104 -9.00 -16.39 12.52
C ALA A 104 -8.38 -16.48 13.92
N LYS A 105 -7.49 -17.47 14.13
CA LYS A 105 -6.72 -17.63 15.37
C LYS A 105 -5.88 -16.39 15.69
N ARG A 106 -5.16 -15.86 14.71
CA ARG A 106 -4.30 -14.66 14.89
C ARG A 106 -5.12 -13.39 15.11
N VAL A 107 -6.22 -13.23 14.38
CA VAL A 107 -7.13 -12.10 14.58
C VAL A 107 -7.75 -12.14 15.99
N GLN A 108 -8.12 -13.33 16.48
CA GLN A 108 -8.64 -13.50 17.84
C GLN A 108 -7.58 -13.20 18.91
N SER A 109 -6.31 -13.59 18.72
CA SER A 109 -5.26 -13.28 19.71
C SER A 109 -5.04 -11.77 19.92
N PHE A 110 -5.40 -10.93 18.94
CA PHE A 110 -5.32 -9.46 19.06
C PHE A 110 -6.61 -8.80 19.55
N GLN A 111 -7.57 -9.55 20.08
CA GLN A 111 -8.83 -9.01 20.60
C GLN A 111 -8.60 -7.95 21.69
N SER A 112 -7.73 -8.23 22.66
CA SER A 112 -7.42 -7.30 23.77
C SER A 112 -6.82 -5.97 23.29
N ILE A 113 -6.06 -5.98 22.18
CA ILE A 113 -5.52 -4.76 21.55
C ILE A 113 -6.65 -3.91 20.96
N ARG A 114 -7.63 -4.55 20.32
CA ARG A 114 -8.79 -3.84 19.73
C ARG A 114 -9.70 -3.24 20.79
N GLU A 115 -10.00 -3.99 21.84
CA GLU A 115 -10.93 -3.56 22.90
C GLU A 115 -10.38 -2.40 23.74
N LYS A 116 -9.07 -2.33 23.96
CA LYS A 116 -8.43 -1.28 24.79
C LYS A 116 -8.37 0.11 24.14
N SER A 117 -9.02 0.32 22.99
CA SER A 117 -8.65 1.39 22.08
C SER A 117 -9.92 2.20 21.66
N LYS A 118 -9.93 3.56 21.77
CA LYS A 118 -11.00 4.51 21.29
C LYS A 118 -11.16 4.80 19.76
N ILE A 119 -12.04 4.07 19.06
CA ILE A 119 -12.40 3.96 17.61
C ILE A 119 -11.62 4.69 16.47
N TYR A 120 -11.23 5.97 16.52
CA TYR A 120 -10.68 6.70 15.34
C TYR A 120 -9.18 6.96 15.35
N SER A 121 -8.57 7.24 16.51
CA SER A 121 -7.10 7.20 16.70
C SER A 121 -6.56 5.74 16.66
N LEU A 122 -7.44 4.79 16.36
CA LEU A 122 -7.29 3.38 16.66
C LEU A 122 -6.65 2.54 15.60
N MET A 123 -6.97 2.78 14.34
CA MET A 123 -6.60 1.83 13.31
C MET A 123 -5.10 1.70 13.24
N TYR A 124 -4.40 2.84 13.20
CA TYR A 124 -2.95 2.86 13.29
C TYR A 124 -2.45 2.25 14.60
N GLY A 125 -2.98 2.66 15.75
CA GLY A 125 -2.54 2.14 17.05
C GLY A 125 -2.76 0.63 17.20
N ILE A 126 -3.88 0.08 16.74
CA ILE A 126 -4.18 -1.35 16.71
C ILE A 126 -3.20 -2.04 15.78
N THR A 127 -3.09 -1.61 14.52
CA THR A 127 -2.21 -2.25 13.53
C THR A 127 -0.76 -2.21 14.00
N SER A 128 -0.30 -1.08 14.56
CA SER A 128 1.05 -0.93 15.09
C SER A 128 1.29 -1.84 16.28
N ARG A 129 0.36 -1.95 17.23
CA ARG A 129 0.50 -2.83 18.39
C ARG A 129 0.39 -4.31 18.03
N ALA A 130 -0.46 -4.66 17.06
CA ALA A 130 -0.52 -6.01 16.52
C ALA A 130 0.77 -6.36 15.76
N ALA A 131 1.32 -5.40 15.01
CA ALA A 131 2.53 -5.60 14.20
C ALA A 131 3.80 -5.66 15.04
N PHE A 132 3.99 -4.71 15.97
CA PHE A 132 5.25 -4.44 16.67
C PHE A 132 5.15 -4.61 18.19
N GLY A 133 4.03 -5.09 18.71
CA GLY A 133 3.76 -5.20 20.15
C GLY A 133 3.45 -3.86 20.83
N ASN A 134 3.20 -3.86 22.14
CA ASN A 134 2.90 -2.65 22.93
C ASN A 134 4.15 -1.81 23.28
N ARG A 135 5.33 -2.17 22.78
CA ARG A 135 6.59 -1.87 23.47
C ARG A 135 7.62 -1.08 22.65
N SER A 136 7.41 -0.84 21.36
CA SER A 136 8.40 -0.11 20.57
C SER A 136 8.23 1.41 20.72
N ARG A 137 9.28 2.11 21.14
CA ARG A 137 9.35 3.59 21.08
C ARG A 137 9.21 4.13 19.64
N ASP A 138 9.44 3.26 18.65
CA ASP A 138 9.43 3.60 17.23
C ASP A 138 8.05 3.61 16.56
N GLN A 139 6.95 3.34 17.29
CA GLN A 139 5.59 3.30 16.69
C GLN A 139 5.15 4.65 16.13
N GLU A 140 5.38 5.71 16.90
CA GLU A 140 5.02 7.08 16.54
C GLU A 140 5.89 7.59 15.39
N ALA A 141 7.20 7.30 15.44
CA ALA A 141 8.12 7.60 14.36
C ALA A 141 7.70 6.90 13.06
N PHE A 142 7.37 5.61 13.12
CA PHE A 142 6.86 4.88 11.96
C PHE A 142 5.50 5.43 11.47
N ALA A 143 4.69 6.00 12.38
CA ALA A 143 3.39 6.58 12.04
C ALA A 143 3.56 7.83 11.20
N SER A 144 4.47 8.70 11.64
CA SER A 144 4.83 9.92 10.95
C SER A 144 5.34 9.61 9.54
N VAL A 145 6.31 8.71 9.42
CA VAL A 145 6.88 8.29 8.13
C VAL A 145 5.80 7.68 7.22
N ARG A 146 4.91 6.83 7.75
CA ARG A 146 3.80 6.27 6.98
C ARG A 146 2.83 7.35 6.48
N GLY A 147 2.53 8.35 7.29
CA GLY A 147 1.67 9.47 6.91
C GLY A 147 2.23 10.23 5.72
N GLU A 148 3.53 10.55 5.77
CA GLU A 148 4.23 11.24 4.67
C GLU A 148 4.34 10.37 3.41
N ILE A 149 4.64 9.07 3.55
CA ILE A 149 4.60 8.12 2.42
C ILE A 149 3.21 8.11 1.79
N THR A 150 2.15 8.03 2.61
CA THR A 150 0.78 8.00 2.11
C THR A 150 0.44 9.29 1.36
N LYS A 151 0.85 10.45 1.88
CA LYS A 151 0.67 11.74 1.21
C LYS A 151 1.39 11.80 -0.13
N LEU A 152 2.61 11.27 -0.21
CA LEU A 152 3.35 11.18 -1.47
C LEU A 152 2.65 10.29 -2.50
N MET A 153 2.07 9.19 -2.05
CA MET A 153 1.52 8.13 -2.91
C MET A 153 0.04 8.36 -3.29
N SER A 154 -0.72 9.14 -2.50
CA SER A 154 -2.17 9.34 -2.68
C SER A 154 -2.54 10.55 -3.53
N GLY A 155 -1.55 11.30 -4.02
CA GLY A 155 -1.75 12.43 -4.92
C GLY A 155 -1.92 12.01 -6.39
N PHE A 156 -2.72 12.78 -7.14
CA PHE A 156 -2.68 12.72 -8.60
C PHE A 156 -1.36 13.35 -9.08
N ASN A 157 -0.34 12.54 -9.33
CA ASN A 157 0.95 13.03 -9.81
C ASN A 157 0.99 13.03 -11.34
N ILE A 158 1.15 14.22 -11.92
CA ILE A 158 1.22 14.37 -13.38
C ILE A 158 2.39 13.61 -13.99
N ALA A 159 3.50 13.43 -13.26
CA ALA A 159 4.66 12.71 -13.76
C ALA A 159 4.35 11.24 -14.09
N ASP A 160 3.39 10.63 -13.40
CA ASP A 160 2.97 9.24 -13.67
C ASP A 160 2.16 9.11 -14.95
N MET A 161 1.55 10.21 -15.40
CA MET A 161 0.75 10.26 -16.63
C MET A 161 1.65 10.48 -17.87
N PHE A 162 2.92 10.85 -17.68
CA PHE A 162 3.90 11.10 -18.74
C PHE A 162 5.21 10.33 -18.49
N PRO A 163 5.18 8.98 -18.45
CA PRO A 163 6.36 8.17 -18.13
C PRO A 163 7.55 8.39 -19.07
N SER A 164 7.35 8.85 -20.30
CA SER A 164 8.46 9.17 -21.21
C SER A 164 9.21 10.45 -20.83
N VAL A 165 8.64 11.32 -19.99
CA VAL A 165 9.23 12.60 -19.57
C VAL A 165 9.87 12.43 -18.21
N GLY A 166 10.99 11.70 -18.14
CA GLY A 166 11.71 11.41 -16.90
C GLY A 166 12.13 12.66 -16.11
N LEU A 167 12.26 13.81 -16.79
CA LEU A 167 12.56 15.10 -16.18
C LEU A 167 11.50 15.54 -15.13
N LEU A 168 10.23 15.19 -15.30
CA LEU A 168 9.16 15.58 -14.36
C LEU A 168 9.34 14.95 -12.96
N GLN A 169 9.84 13.71 -12.91
CA GLN A 169 10.11 13.03 -11.64
C GLN A 169 11.34 13.60 -10.93
N TRP A 170 12.30 14.11 -11.71
CA TRP A 170 13.53 14.70 -11.19
C TRP A 170 13.32 16.15 -10.71
N LEU A 171 12.67 16.99 -11.52
CA LEU A 171 12.45 18.41 -11.22
C LEU A 171 11.59 18.65 -9.97
N THR A 172 10.71 17.71 -9.64
CA THR A 172 9.81 17.82 -8.49
C THR A 172 10.48 17.48 -7.16
N GLY A 173 11.73 17.01 -7.15
CA GLY A 173 12.41 16.52 -5.94
C GLY A 173 11.79 15.25 -5.34
N TYR A 174 10.74 14.73 -5.99
CA TYR A 174 9.88 13.67 -5.49
C TYR A 174 10.64 12.37 -5.27
N LYS A 175 11.54 11.98 -6.19
CA LYS A 175 12.41 10.80 -6.03
C LYS A 175 13.25 10.87 -4.75
N SER A 176 13.93 12.00 -4.49
CA SER A 176 14.77 12.15 -3.29
C SER A 176 13.93 12.09 -2.02
N GLN A 177 12.72 12.66 -2.03
CA GLN A 177 11.82 12.60 -0.89
C GLN A 177 11.35 11.17 -0.60
N VAL A 178 11.00 10.41 -1.65
CA VAL A 178 10.66 8.98 -1.53
C VAL A 178 11.83 8.18 -0.94
N GLU A 179 13.05 8.40 -1.45
CA GLU A 179 14.26 7.70 -0.98
C GLU A 179 14.54 7.99 0.50
N LYS A 180 14.44 9.26 0.94
CA LYS A 180 14.61 9.64 2.35
C LYS A 180 13.59 8.97 3.27
N LEU A 181 12.31 9.01 2.89
CA LEU A 181 11.24 8.37 3.66
C LEU A 181 11.43 6.85 3.72
N HIS A 182 11.84 6.23 2.61
CA HIS A 182 12.15 4.81 2.56
C HIS A 182 13.32 4.44 3.49
N GLN A 183 14.42 5.20 3.45
CA GLN A 183 15.57 4.99 4.34
C GLN A 183 15.20 5.14 5.82
N GLU A 184 14.36 6.12 6.15
CA GLU A 184 13.88 6.32 7.51
C GLU A 184 12.99 5.16 7.98
N ALA A 185 12.05 4.71 7.14
CA ALA A 185 11.22 3.54 7.39
C ALA A 185 12.06 2.26 7.58
N ASP A 186 13.04 2.02 6.70
CA ASP A 186 13.93 0.86 6.76
C ASP A 186 14.77 0.86 8.05
N ARG A 187 15.30 2.02 8.45
CA ARG A 187 16.01 2.17 9.73
C ARG A 187 15.12 1.80 10.92
N ILE A 188 13.88 2.30 10.95
CA ILE A 188 12.92 2.00 12.01
C ILE A 188 12.60 0.51 12.06
N VAL A 189 12.27 -0.10 10.93
CA VAL A 189 11.94 -1.54 10.85
C VAL A 189 13.12 -2.40 11.26
N LYS A 190 14.35 -2.05 10.86
CA LYS A 190 15.58 -2.74 11.30
C LYS A 190 15.78 -2.68 12.81
N ASN A 191 15.54 -1.52 13.43
CA ASN A 191 15.63 -1.37 14.88
C ASN A 191 14.63 -2.29 15.59
N ILE A 192 13.37 -2.27 15.15
CA ILE A 192 12.31 -3.14 15.67
C ILE A 192 12.71 -4.62 15.54
N ILE A 193 13.15 -5.07 14.36
CA ILE A 193 13.56 -6.46 14.14
C ILE A 193 14.72 -6.86 15.08
N ASN A 194 15.71 -5.99 15.23
CA ASN A 194 16.87 -6.25 16.08
C ASN A 194 16.48 -6.33 17.57
N GLU A 195 15.55 -5.48 18.01
CA GLU A 195 15.00 -5.53 19.36
C GLU A 195 14.26 -6.86 19.62
N HIS A 196 13.43 -7.31 18.68
CA HIS A 196 12.72 -8.58 18.77
C HIS A 196 13.69 -9.78 18.84
N LYS A 197 14.73 -9.78 18.00
CA LYS A 197 15.77 -10.82 18.03
C LYS A 197 16.49 -10.88 19.38
N LYS A 198 16.88 -9.72 19.94
CA LYS A 198 17.52 -9.63 21.26
C LYS A 198 16.59 -10.11 22.38
N ARG A 199 15.34 -9.61 22.39
CA ARG A 199 14.31 -9.99 23.37
C ARG A 199 14.07 -11.50 23.37
N LYS A 200 13.88 -12.09 22.20
CA LYS A 200 13.65 -13.54 22.04
C LYS A 200 14.82 -14.37 22.58
N ALA A 201 16.06 -13.92 22.39
CA ALA A 201 17.22 -14.57 22.98
C ALA A 201 17.19 -14.50 24.53
N THR A 202 16.88 -13.34 25.10
CA THR A 202 16.75 -13.15 26.56
C THR A 202 15.63 -13.99 27.16
N LEU A 203 14.44 -13.99 26.56
CA LEU A 203 13.29 -14.75 27.05
C LEU A 203 13.55 -16.26 27.01
N LYS A 204 14.26 -16.74 25.98
CA LYS A 204 14.68 -18.15 25.88
C LYS A 204 15.64 -18.54 27.00
N ILE A 205 16.55 -17.64 27.39
CA ILE A 205 17.45 -17.86 28.53
C ILE A 205 16.66 -17.90 29.85
N CYS A 206 15.73 -16.96 30.04
CA CYS A 206 14.94 -16.84 31.27
C CYS A 206 13.74 -17.80 31.37
N LYS A 207 13.42 -18.55 30.30
CA LYS A 207 12.22 -19.41 30.17
C LYS A 207 10.90 -18.67 30.47
N ILE A 208 10.81 -17.41 30.06
CA ILE A 208 9.61 -16.57 30.24
C ILE A 208 8.78 -16.61 28.96
N GLY A 209 7.47 -16.84 29.08
CA GLY A 209 6.52 -16.72 27.96
C GLY A 209 6.25 -15.26 27.61
N ASP A 210 6.02 -14.96 26.34
CA ASP A 210 5.66 -13.61 25.87
C ASP A 210 4.52 -13.66 24.85
N ASP A 211 3.77 -12.58 24.79
CA ASP A 211 2.71 -12.38 23.82
C ASP A 211 3.35 -12.13 22.44
N GLU A 212 3.11 -13.03 21.49
CA GLU A 212 3.66 -12.93 20.14
C GLU A 212 2.92 -11.88 19.30
N ASP A 213 3.68 -10.94 18.75
CA ASP A 213 3.24 -10.02 17.69
C ASP A 213 3.56 -10.55 16.29
N LEU A 214 3.18 -9.81 15.25
CA LEU A 214 3.41 -10.25 13.87
C LEU A 214 4.89 -10.29 13.47
N VAL A 215 5.76 -9.48 14.06
CA VAL A 215 7.21 -9.57 13.81
C VAL A 215 7.74 -10.90 14.36
N ASP A 216 7.30 -11.31 15.55
CA ASP A 216 7.67 -12.61 16.12
C ASP A 216 7.24 -13.80 15.24
N VAL A 217 6.07 -13.69 14.61
CA VAL A 217 5.55 -14.69 13.67
C VAL A 217 6.42 -14.74 12.42
N LEU A 218 6.69 -13.59 11.80
CA LEU A 218 7.50 -13.50 10.59
C LEU A 218 8.93 -13.97 10.80
N LEU A 219 9.51 -13.78 11.99
CA LEU A 219 10.85 -14.26 12.35
C LEU A 219 10.94 -15.79 12.52
N LYS A 220 9.84 -16.54 12.41
CA LYS A 220 9.80 -18.01 12.51
C LYS A 220 9.65 -18.71 11.16
N ILE A 221 9.27 -17.97 10.12
CA ILE A 221 9.08 -18.46 8.75
C ILE A 221 10.42 -18.38 8.03
#